data_AF-A0AAV6ZS86-F1
#
_entry.id   AF-A0AAV6ZS86-F1
#
_cell.length_a   1.000
_cell.length_b   1.000
_cell.length_c   1.000
_cell.angle_alpha   90.00
_cell.angle_beta   90.00
_cell.angle_gamma   90.00
#
_symmetry.space_group_name_H-M   'P 1'
#
loop_
_entity.id
_entity.type
_entity.pdbx_description
1 polymer ?
#
loop_
_entity_poly.entity_id
_entity_poly.type
_entity_poly.pdbx_seq_one_letter_code
_entity_poly.pdbx_strand_id
1 'polypeptide(L)'
;MLAFRSFSKDQKRAKKISGCCSAEEREVDGQCVGNLIRCRMWRALAMYNLHCFQRRSGDIPTTNLMTGDRVVVSGEEKKFLALSTGYIKE
;
A
#
# COMPACT_ATOMS: atom_id res chain seq x y z
N MET A 1 7.91 -4.48 -7.31
CA MET A 1 6.55 -3.92 -7.21
C MET A 1 6.32 -3.48 -5.77
N LEU A 2 5.34 -2.60 -5.56
CA LEU A 2 4.96 -2.06 -4.26
C LEU A 2 3.52 -2.46 -3.92
N ALA A 3 3.22 -2.49 -2.63
CA ALA A 3 1.90 -2.75 -2.09
C ALA A 3 1.55 -1.74 -0.98
N PHE A 4 0.32 -1.26 -1.01
CA PHE A 4 -0.28 -0.46 0.06
C PHE A 4 -1.12 -1.33 0.99
N ARG A 5 -1.11 -1.01 2.29
CA ARG A 5 -1.97 -1.65 3.29
C ARG A 5 -2.53 -0.62 4.26
N SER A 6 -3.80 -0.75 4.64
CA SER A 6 -4.37 0.06 5.73
C SER A 6 -3.69 -0.25 7.07
N PHE A 7 -3.49 0.79 7.87
CA PHE A 7 -3.02 0.69 9.25
C PHE A 7 -4.25 0.73 10.18
N SER A 8 -5.00 -0.38 10.24
CA SER A 8 -6.08 -0.54 11.22
C SER A 8 -5.52 -0.81 12.62
N LYS A 9 -6.20 -0.31 13.67
CA LYS A 9 -5.87 -0.48 15.10
C LYS A 9 -5.87 -1.94 15.59
N ASP A 10 -6.25 -2.89 14.74
CA ASP A 10 -6.08 -4.32 14.99
C ASP A 10 -4.61 -4.77 14.79
N GLN A 11 -3.73 -4.33 15.69
CA GLN A 11 -2.35 -4.81 15.81
C GLN A 11 -2.23 -6.35 15.84
N LYS A 12 -3.32 -7.05 16.21
CA LYS A 12 -3.37 -8.53 16.26
C LYS A 12 -3.41 -9.19 14.88
N ARG A 13 -3.81 -8.50 13.80
CA ARG A 13 -3.70 -9.03 12.42
C ARG A 13 -2.38 -8.68 11.74
N ALA A 14 -1.69 -7.62 12.19
CA ALA A 14 -0.36 -7.25 11.67
C ALA A 14 0.71 -8.31 11.94
N LYS A 15 0.61 -9.05 13.06
CA LYS A 15 1.51 -10.18 13.40
C LYS A 15 1.17 -11.50 12.71
N LYS A 16 -0.03 -11.65 12.13
CA LYS A 16 -0.46 -12.89 11.46
C LYS A 16 -0.30 -12.78 9.95
N ILE A 17 0.86 -12.33 9.50
CA ILE A 17 1.27 -12.36 8.09
C ILE A 17 2.33 -13.46 7.97
N SER A 18 1.93 -14.70 8.29
CA SER A 18 2.71 -15.87 7.92
C SER A 18 2.54 -16.12 6.42
N GLY A 19 3.51 -15.64 5.65
CA GLY A 19 4.22 -16.49 4.70
C GLY A 19 3.65 -16.87 3.33
N CYS A 20 2.34 -16.82 3.05
CA CYS A 20 1.82 -17.57 1.87
C CYS A 20 1.02 -16.84 0.77
N CYS A 21 0.64 -15.55 0.91
CA CYS A 21 -0.18 -14.89 -0.12
C CYS A 21 0.47 -13.58 -0.59
N SER A 22 0.58 -13.41 -1.90
CA SER A 22 0.95 -12.19 -2.61
C SER A 22 0.06 -11.00 -2.24
N ALA A 23 0.50 -9.79 -2.57
CA ALA A 23 -0.29 -8.59 -2.32
C ALA A 23 -1.61 -8.59 -3.12
N GLU A 24 -1.59 -9.11 -4.35
CA GLU A 24 -2.76 -9.25 -5.23
C GLU A 24 -3.81 -10.21 -4.64
N GLU A 25 -3.40 -11.37 -4.11
CA GLU A 25 -4.33 -12.32 -3.48
C GLU A 25 -5.03 -11.75 -2.24
N ARG A 26 -4.49 -10.68 -1.64
CA ARG A 26 -5.07 -9.99 -0.48
C ARG A 26 -5.94 -8.80 -0.85
N GLU A 27 -6.07 -8.48 -2.13
CA GLU A 27 -6.96 -7.43 -2.61
C GLU A 27 -8.44 -7.80 -2.39
N VAL A 28 -8.74 -9.10 -2.25
CA VAL A 28 -10.10 -9.61 -1.98
C VAL A 28 -10.74 -9.03 -0.72
N ASP A 29 -9.94 -8.72 0.31
CA ASP A 29 -10.44 -8.11 1.55
C ASP A 29 -10.64 -6.59 1.42
N GLY A 30 -10.21 -5.98 0.30
CA GLY A 30 -10.26 -4.55 0.03
C GLY A 30 -9.33 -3.69 0.89
N GLN A 31 -8.53 -4.29 1.78
CA GLN A 31 -7.64 -3.58 2.73
C GLN A 31 -6.18 -3.43 2.22
N CYS A 32 -5.90 -3.96 1.03
CA CYS A 32 -4.59 -4.00 0.41
C CYS A 32 -4.72 -3.75 -1.09
N VAL A 33 -3.73 -3.09 -1.67
CA VAL A 33 -3.57 -2.97 -3.13
C VAL A 33 -2.13 -3.32 -3.47
N GLY A 34 -1.93 -4.36 -4.26
CA GLY A 34 -0.65 -4.86 -4.77
C GLY A 34 -0.37 -4.40 -6.19
N ASN A 35 0.74 -4.89 -6.76
CA ASN A 35 1.12 -4.66 -8.14
C ASN A 35 1.20 -3.17 -8.53
N LEU A 36 1.69 -2.36 -7.59
CA LEU A 36 1.87 -0.94 -7.81
C LEU A 36 3.30 -0.63 -8.24
N ILE A 37 3.40 0.39 -9.09
CA ILE A 37 4.65 1.03 -9.47
C ILE A 37 4.55 2.52 -9.12
N ARG A 38 5.65 3.08 -8.62
CA ARG A 38 5.72 4.51 -8.30
C ARG A 38 5.79 5.31 -9.61
N CYS A 39 4.90 6.28 -9.76
CA CYS A 39 4.95 7.22 -10.87
C CYS A 39 6.19 8.12 -10.72
N ARG A 40 6.73 8.61 -11.85
CA ARG A 40 7.93 9.47 -11.83
C ARG A 40 7.67 10.82 -11.15
N MET A 41 6.41 11.25 -11.10
CA MET A 41 5.97 12.49 -10.47
C MET A 41 6.01 12.34 -8.94
N TRP A 42 7.00 12.97 -8.31
CA TRP A 42 7.01 13.21 -6.87
C TRP A 42 7.00 14.72 -6.66
N ARG A 43 6.24 15.18 -5.67
CA ARG A 43 6.24 16.60 -5.27
C ARG A 43 6.61 16.65 -3.79
N ALA A 44 7.78 17.19 -3.50
CA ALA A 44 8.09 17.58 -2.13
C ALA A 44 7.23 18.79 -1.79
N LEU A 45 6.42 18.63 -0.75
CA LEU A 45 5.79 19.72 -0.05
C LEU A 45 6.64 19.96 1.20
N ALA A 46 6.65 21.18 1.74
CA ALA A 46 7.64 21.63 2.73
C ALA A 46 7.80 20.68 3.95
N MET A 47 6.76 19.89 4.27
CA MET A 47 6.77 18.93 5.38
C MET A 47 6.48 17.48 5.00
N TYR A 48 6.12 17.20 3.74
CA TYR A 48 5.70 15.85 3.33
C TYR A 48 6.03 15.56 1.87
N ASN A 49 6.37 14.29 1.59
CA ASN A 49 6.63 13.82 0.24
C ASN A 49 5.36 13.23 -0.36
N LEU A 50 4.90 13.79 -1.48
CA LEU A 50 3.82 13.19 -2.25
C LEU A 50 4.39 12.11 -3.17
N HIS A 51 3.92 10.88 -2.98
CA HIS A 51 4.24 9.75 -3.84
C HIS A 51 2.99 9.30 -4.57
N CYS A 52 3.02 9.35 -5.90
CA CYS A 52 1.96 8.82 -6.75
C CYS A 52 2.30 7.38 -7.15
N PHE A 53 1.30 6.51 -7.14
CA PHE A 53 1.44 5.12 -7.54
C PHE A 53 0.33 4.77 -8.53
N GLN A 54 0.68 3.94 -9.49
CA GLN A 54 -0.28 3.37 -10.45
C GLN A 54 -0.12 1.86 -10.46
N ARG A 55 -1.16 1.15 -10.85
CA ARG A 55 -1.05 -0.29 -11.07
C ARG A 55 -0.17 -0.55 -12.29
N ARG A 56 0.66 -1.59 -12.23
CA ARG A 56 1.50 -1.97 -13.38
C ARG A 56 0.64 -2.50 -14.54
N SER A 57 -0.38 -3.28 -14.20
CA SER A 57 -1.24 -3.98 -15.17
C SER A 57 -2.66 -4.08 -14.64
N GLY A 58 -3.63 -3.77 -15.51
CA GLY A 58 -5.05 -3.74 -15.16
C GLY A 58 -5.45 -2.52 -14.33
N ASP A 59 -6.71 -2.49 -13.95
CA ASP A 59 -7.29 -1.41 -13.14
C ASP A 59 -7.04 -1.63 -11.64
N ILE A 60 -7.10 -0.54 -10.86
CA ILE A 60 -7.08 -0.65 -9.40
C ILE A 60 -8.34 -1.41 -8.97
N PRO A 61 -8.21 -2.50 -8.18
CA PRO A 61 -9.36 -3.26 -7.73
C PRO A 61 -10.23 -2.43 -6.77
N THR A 62 -11.49 -2.84 -6.61
CA THR A 62 -12.36 -2.28 -5.58
C THR A 62 -11.67 -2.41 -4.21
N THR A 63 -11.50 -1.27 -3.54
CA THR A 63 -10.81 -1.19 -2.26
C THR A 63 -11.65 -0.40 -1.26
N ASN A 64 -11.49 -0.73 0.01
CA ASN A 64 -12.08 -0.01 1.13
C ASN A 64 -11.19 1.16 1.61
N LEU A 65 -10.08 1.40 0.91
CA LEU A 65 -9.13 2.46 1.21
C LEU A 65 -9.67 3.82 0.75
N MET A 66 -9.69 4.78 1.67
CA MET A 66 -10.23 6.12 1.45
C MET A 66 -9.18 7.20 1.72
N THR A 67 -9.37 8.39 1.16
CA THR A 67 -8.58 9.59 1.47
C THR A 67 -8.51 9.82 2.97
N GLY A 68 -7.30 10.04 3.51
CA GLY A 68 -7.06 10.18 4.94
C GLY A 68 -6.77 8.86 5.68
N ASP A 69 -6.93 7.70 5.04
CA ASP A 69 -6.52 6.43 5.66
C ASP A 69 -5.01 6.38 5.82
N ARG A 70 -4.57 5.94 7.01
CA ARG A 70 -3.16 5.67 7.26
C ARG A 70 -2.77 4.38 6.56
N VAL A 71 -1.68 4.41 5.79
CA VAL A 71 -1.19 3.27 5.03
C VAL A 71 0.29 3.00 5.24
N VAL A 72 0.67 1.75 4.99
CA VAL A 72 2.07 1.31 4.92
C VAL A 72 2.38 0.90 3.49
N VAL A 73 3.47 1.43 2.95
CA VAL A 73 4.06 1.01 1.67
C VAL A 73 5.10 -0.06 1.94
N SER A 74 4.95 -1.21 1.29
CA SER A 74 5.96 -2.28 1.29
C SER A 74 6.32 -2.64 -0.14
N GLY A 75 7.54 -3.12 -0.37
CA GLY A 75 7.87 -3.89 -1.56
C GLY A 75 7.26 -5.29 -1.49
N GLU A 76 7.00 -5.87 -2.65
CA GLU A 76 6.49 -7.25 -2.73
C GLU A 76 7.55 -8.30 -2.38
N GLU A 77 8.84 -7.98 -2.55
CA GLU A 77 9.90 -8.84 -2.07
C GLU A 77 9.94 -8.81 -0.53
N LYS A 78 10.04 -9.98 0.10
CA LYS A 78 10.01 -10.17 1.56
C LYS A 78 11.02 -9.32 2.35
N LYS A 79 12.09 -8.84 1.70
CA LYS A 79 13.12 -7.98 2.32
C LYS A 79 12.72 -6.50 2.41
N PHE A 80 11.70 -6.07 1.66
CA PHE A 80 11.27 -4.67 1.57
C PHE A 80 9.96 -4.44 2.33
N LEU A 81 9.93 -4.78 3.61
CA LEU A 81 8.73 -4.58 4.44
C LEU A 81 8.73 -3.18 5.07
N ALA A 82 7.56 -2.54 5.10
CA ALA A 82 7.33 -1.26 5.78
C ALA A 82 8.31 -0.14 5.39
N LEU A 83 8.53 0.05 4.08
CA LEU A 83 9.43 1.06 3.52
C LEU A 83 9.02 2.50 3.91
N SER A 84 7.72 2.76 3.98
CA SER A 84 7.18 4.08 4.31
C SER A 84 5.80 3.96 4.92
N THR A 85 5.41 4.94 5.72
CA THR A 85 4.04 5.10 6.22
C THR A 85 3.54 6.49 5.88
N GLY A 86 2.28 6.61 5.50
CA GLY A 86 1.69 7.88 5.14
C GLY A 86 0.17 7.83 5.19
N TYR A 87 -0.45 8.80 4.54
CA TYR A 87 -1.90 8.91 4.42
C TYR A 87 -2.28 8.97 2.94
N ILE A 88 -3.42 8.38 2.59
CA ILE A 88 -3.95 8.47 1.22
C ILE A 88 -4.41 9.91 0.96
N LYS A 89 -4.08 10.40 -0.23
CA LYS A 89 -4.47 11.72 -0.74
C LYS A 89 -4.99 11.56 -2.17
N GLU A 90 -6.02 12.32 -2.52
CA GLU A 90 -6.53 12.49 -3.90
C GLU A 90 -5.51 13.14 -4.84
#